data_AF-A0A6G9XJB0-F1
#
_entry.id   AF-A0A6G9XJB0-F1
#
_cell.length_a   1.000
_cell.length_b   1.000
_cell.length_c   1.000
_cell.angle_alpha   90.00
_cell.angle_beta   90.00
_cell.angle_gamma   90.00
#
_symmetry.space_group_name_H-M   'P 1'
#
loop_
_entity.id
_entity.type
_entity.pdbx_description
1 polymer ?
#
loop_
_entity_poly.entity_id
_entity_poly.type
_entity_poly.pdbx_seq_one_letter_code
_entity_poly.pdbx_strand_id
1 'polypeptide(L)'
;MTERILDHTYSPQETGYWCGPAATQIALTALGIDVAEQQLADELGTDTDGTDWIGQITAVLSRRSGQPYVTVEIPNDPPTDGQRARLWDDIVGSIDGGNAVVANIVAPPGNQPPGYPSNQTIWHYFAIVGYDDHTRAVYVADPARFGGLEHYWLSLGKLASLITPKGYAAAPTASADAEVWRDNLVQMLGPGGAQ
;
A
#
# COMPACT_ATOMS: atom_id res chain seq x y z
N MET A 1 -6.69 -20.34 -2.09
CA MET A 1 -5.26 -19.99 -2.11
C MET A 1 -5.06 -19.16 -3.34
N THR A 2 -5.01 -17.86 -3.12
CA THR A 2 -4.90 -16.84 -4.15
C THR A 2 -3.70 -15.99 -3.78
N GLU A 3 -2.67 -16.07 -4.61
CA GLU A 3 -1.63 -15.05 -4.68
C GLU A 3 -2.06 -14.02 -5.72
N ARG A 4 -1.97 -12.74 -5.37
CA ARG A 4 -2.28 -11.64 -6.28
C ARG A 4 -1.23 -10.56 -6.16
N ILE A 5 -0.67 -10.17 -7.29
CA ILE A 5 0.26 -9.05 -7.43
C ILE A 5 -0.25 -8.18 -8.56
N LEU A 6 -0.34 -6.88 -8.32
CA LEU A 6 -0.72 -5.88 -9.32
C LEU A 6 0.40 -5.76 -10.36
N ASP A 7 0.03 -5.63 -11.64
CA ASP A 7 0.96 -5.13 -12.64
C ASP A 7 1.32 -3.68 -12.28
N HIS A 8 2.61 -3.34 -12.26
CA HIS A 8 3.10 -2.03 -11.83
C HIS A 8 4.48 -1.76 -12.42
N THR A 9 4.85 -0.48 -12.49
CA THR A 9 6.22 -0.07 -12.84
C THR A 9 6.97 0.26 -11.57
N TYR A 10 8.10 -0.42 -11.37
CA TYR A 10 9.02 -0.10 -10.28
C TYR A 10 10.00 1.01 -10.68
N SER A 11 10.20 1.96 -9.76
CA SER A 11 11.25 2.97 -9.81
C SER A 11 11.89 3.12 -8.42
N PRO A 12 13.23 3.21 -8.34
CA PRO A 12 13.89 3.60 -7.10
C PRO A 12 13.70 5.10 -6.86
N GLN A 13 13.61 5.52 -5.59
CA GLN A 13 13.51 6.93 -5.22
C GLN A 13 14.68 7.75 -5.79
N GLU A 14 14.39 8.92 -6.35
CA GLU A 14 15.41 9.77 -7.01
C GLU A 14 16.32 10.50 -6.00
N THR A 15 15.87 10.67 -4.76
CA THR A 15 16.61 11.32 -3.66
C THR A 15 16.61 10.50 -2.38
N GLY A 16 17.40 10.87 -1.37
CA GLY A 16 17.42 10.18 -0.08
C GLY A 16 16.17 10.37 0.80
N TYR A 17 15.25 11.26 0.43
CA TYR A 17 14.09 11.65 1.24
C TYR A 17 12.74 11.55 0.48
N TRP A 18 12.76 11.05 -0.76
CA TRP A 18 11.57 10.90 -1.61
C TRP A 18 10.90 9.52 -1.55
N CYS A 19 11.07 8.78 -0.46
CA CYS A 19 10.38 7.50 -0.30
C CYS A 19 8.85 7.61 -0.38
N GLY A 20 8.26 8.68 0.14
CA GLY A 20 6.82 8.98 0.00
C GLY A 20 6.38 9.20 -1.45
N PRO A 21 6.99 10.17 -2.17
CA PRO A 21 6.75 10.37 -3.61
C PRO A 21 6.95 9.11 -4.46
N ALA A 22 8.05 8.38 -4.27
CA ALA A 22 8.36 7.18 -5.03
C ALA A 22 7.36 6.03 -4.76
N ALA A 23 7.00 5.79 -3.49
CA ALA A 23 5.97 4.80 -3.15
C ALA A 23 4.60 5.19 -3.74
N THR A 24 4.28 6.48 -3.77
CA THR A 24 3.06 7.01 -4.39
C THR A 24 3.08 6.79 -5.91
N GLN A 25 4.23 7.02 -6.56
CA GLN A 25 4.42 6.77 -7.99
C GLN A 25 4.16 5.30 -8.31
N ILE A 26 4.83 4.38 -7.60
CA ILE A 26 4.65 2.93 -7.79
C ILE A 26 3.16 2.57 -7.65
N ALA A 27 2.48 3.09 -6.62
CA ALA A 27 1.05 2.82 -6.42
C ALA A 27 0.17 3.33 -7.56
N LEU A 28 0.47 4.51 -8.13
CA LEU A 28 -0.25 5.07 -9.28
C LEU A 28 0.01 4.29 -10.58
N THR A 29 1.22 3.76 -10.75
CA THR A 29 1.54 2.97 -11.96
C THR A 29 0.72 1.67 -12.04
N ALA A 30 0.28 1.13 -10.89
CA ALA A 30 -0.62 -0.02 -10.85
C ALA A 30 -2.01 0.27 -11.46
N LEU A 31 -2.35 1.55 -11.60
CA LEU A 31 -3.56 2.04 -12.26
C LEU A 31 -3.26 2.60 -13.66
N GLY A 32 -2.04 2.41 -14.18
CA GLY A 32 -1.59 2.96 -15.46
C GLY A 32 -1.38 4.48 -15.44
N ILE A 33 -1.23 5.08 -14.25
CA ILE A 33 -1.02 6.52 -14.08
C ILE A 33 0.47 6.77 -13.81
N ASP A 34 1.15 7.40 -14.77
CA ASP A 34 2.55 7.77 -14.64
C ASP A 34 2.70 9.26 -14.29
N VAL A 35 3.47 9.54 -13.24
CA VAL A 35 3.70 10.88 -12.70
C VAL A 35 5.13 10.92 -12.18
N ALA A 36 5.90 11.94 -12.53
CA ALA A 36 7.27 12.10 -12.05
C ALA A 36 7.33 12.30 -10.52
N GLU A 37 8.36 11.75 -9.87
CA GLU A 37 8.55 11.88 -8.41
C GLU A 37 8.63 13.34 -7.97
N GLN A 38 9.29 14.23 -8.72
CA GLN A 38 9.34 15.66 -8.39
C GLN A 38 7.94 16.27 -8.30
N GLN A 39 7.04 15.93 -9.22
CA GLN A 39 5.67 16.47 -9.17
C GLN A 39 4.90 15.92 -7.97
N LEU A 40 5.13 14.64 -7.61
CA LEU A 40 4.55 14.05 -6.41
C LEU A 40 5.15 14.66 -5.15
N ALA A 41 6.45 14.96 -5.11
CA ALA A 41 7.11 15.64 -4.00
C ALA A 41 6.50 17.02 -3.74
N ASP A 42 6.27 17.81 -4.79
CA ASP A 42 5.62 19.11 -4.69
C ASP A 42 4.18 18.99 -4.15
N GLU A 43 3.43 18.01 -4.63
CA GLU A 43 2.03 17.78 -4.22
C GLU A 43 1.88 17.19 -2.82
N LEU A 44 2.87 16.40 -2.40
CA LEU A 44 2.94 15.83 -1.07
C LEU A 44 3.52 16.82 -0.07
N GLY A 45 4.13 17.92 -0.51
CA GLY A 45 4.87 18.83 0.37
C GLY A 45 6.11 18.15 0.96
N THR A 46 6.73 17.25 0.21
CA THR A 46 7.96 16.56 0.63
C THR A 46 9.13 17.52 0.59
N ASP A 47 9.87 17.63 1.69
CA ASP A 47 11.13 18.36 1.77
C ASP A 47 12.28 17.41 2.18
N THR A 48 13.42 17.97 2.60
CA THR A 48 14.60 17.17 2.97
C THR A 48 14.40 16.30 4.21
N ASP A 49 13.35 16.55 5.01
CA ASP A 49 12.96 15.73 6.16
C ASP A 49 11.97 14.61 5.75
N GLY A 50 11.48 14.64 4.51
CA GLY A 50 10.62 13.62 3.91
C GLY A 50 9.15 14.05 3.79
N THR A 51 8.24 13.08 3.71
CA THR A 51 6.78 13.33 3.77
C THR A 51 6.29 13.09 5.20
N ASP A 52 5.72 14.11 5.84
CA ASP A 52 5.39 14.07 7.27
C ASP A 52 4.38 12.99 7.67
N TRP A 53 3.29 12.88 6.91
CA TRP A 53 2.13 12.11 7.34
C TRP A 53 1.46 11.37 6.19
N ILE A 54 0.94 10.18 6.52
CA ILE A 54 0.31 9.29 5.55
C ILE A 54 -0.93 9.91 4.88
N GLY A 55 -1.61 10.86 5.53
CA GLY A 55 -2.76 11.52 4.92
C GLY A 55 -2.43 12.42 3.73
N GLN A 56 -1.18 12.90 3.61
CA GLN A 56 -0.71 13.57 2.39
C GLN A 56 -0.72 12.60 1.20
N ILE A 57 -0.18 11.39 1.42
CA ILE A 57 -0.18 10.31 0.43
C ILE A 57 -1.61 9.93 0.04
N THR A 58 -2.50 9.71 1.03
CA THR A 58 -3.92 9.43 0.78
C THR A 58 -4.56 10.48 -0.12
N ALA A 59 -4.38 11.76 0.19
CA ALA A 59 -5.01 12.86 -0.56
C ALA A 59 -4.51 12.92 -2.01
N VAL A 60 -3.21 12.68 -2.25
CA VAL A 60 -2.65 12.65 -3.61
C VAL A 60 -3.15 11.42 -4.38
N LEU A 61 -3.14 10.24 -3.75
CA LEU A 61 -3.66 9.01 -4.35
C LEU A 61 -5.13 9.17 -4.74
N SER A 62 -6.00 9.62 -3.83
CA SER A 62 -7.42 9.87 -4.12
C SER A 62 -7.61 10.84 -5.30
N ARG A 63 -6.91 11.98 -5.27
CA ARG A 63 -7.07 13.03 -6.29
C ARG A 63 -6.65 12.55 -7.67
N ARG A 64 -5.53 11.83 -7.77
CA ARG A 64 -4.94 11.41 -9.06
C ARG A 64 -5.62 10.19 -9.66
N SER A 65 -5.98 9.23 -8.81
CA SER A 65 -6.59 7.97 -9.26
C SER A 65 -8.11 8.04 -9.40
N GLY A 66 -8.77 8.96 -8.70
CA GLY A 66 -10.23 8.96 -8.53
C GLY A 66 -10.75 7.85 -7.60
N GLN A 67 -9.85 7.08 -6.96
CA GLN A 67 -10.19 5.96 -6.10
C GLN A 67 -10.43 6.43 -4.65
N PRO A 68 -11.28 5.73 -3.87
CA PRO A 68 -11.66 6.15 -2.53
C PRO A 68 -10.60 5.78 -1.48
N TYR A 69 -9.35 6.24 -1.66
CA TYR A 69 -8.30 6.04 -0.66
C TYR A 69 -8.69 6.64 0.69
N VAL A 70 -8.47 5.86 1.75
CA VAL A 70 -8.67 6.23 3.14
C VAL A 70 -7.36 6.17 3.91
N THR A 71 -7.19 7.11 4.83
CA THR A 71 -6.09 7.11 5.78
C THR A 71 -6.44 6.19 6.94
N VAL A 72 -5.54 5.29 7.29
CA VAL A 72 -5.68 4.41 8.45
C VAL A 72 -4.48 4.51 9.35
N GLU A 73 -4.69 4.88 10.60
CA GLU A 73 -3.64 4.90 11.61
C GLU A 73 -3.66 3.65 12.48
N ILE A 74 -2.47 3.19 12.88
CA ILE A 74 -2.26 2.08 13.81
C ILE A 74 -1.54 2.61 15.05
N PRO A 75 -2.22 3.35 15.96
CA PRO A 75 -1.56 4.06 17.06
C PRO A 75 -1.01 3.15 18.18
N ASN A 76 -1.36 1.86 18.22
CA ASN A 76 -0.93 0.97 19.31
C ASN A 76 0.35 0.23 18.93
N ASP A 77 1.34 0.24 19.82
CA ASP A 77 2.59 -0.53 19.68
C ASP A 77 2.77 -1.45 20.91
N PRO A 78 2.60 -2.78 20.78
CA PRO A 78 2.31 -3.51 19.53
C PRO A 78 0.86 -3.32 19.04
N PRO A 79 0.59 -3.53 17.73
CA PRO A 79 -0.76 -3.42 17.19
C PRO A 79 -1.70 -4.46 17.82
N THR A 80 -2.96 -4.09 17.98
CA THR A 80 -4.02 -5.01 18.44
C THR A 80 -4.39 -6.03 17.36
N ASP A 81 -5.05 -7.13 17.74
CA ASP A 81 -5.60 -8.09 16.78
C ASP A 81 -6.59 -7.44 15.81
N GLY A 82 -7.43 -6.52 16.30
CA GLY A 82 -8.37 -5.78 15.46
C GLY A 82 -7.67 -4.90 14.43
N GLN A 83 -6.56 -4.25 14.80
CA GLN A 83 -5.76 -3.46 13.86
C GLN A 83 -5.06 -4.33 12.81
N ARG A 84 -4.55 -5.50 13.19
CA ARG A 84 -3.97 -6.47 12.23
C ARG A 84 -5.02 -7.05 11.29
N ALA A 85 -6.21 -7.37 11.81
CA ALA A 85 -7.31 -7.89 11.01
C ALA A 85 -7.78 -6.85 9.98
N ARG A 86 -7.99 -5.61 10.44
CA ARG A 86 -8.35 -4.51 9.54
C ARG A 86 -7.29 -4.24 8.48
N LEU A 87 -6.01 -4.20 8.86
CA LEU A 87 -4.90 -4.01 7.92
C LEU A 87 -4.94 -5.07 6.81
N TRP A 88 -5.17 -6.33 7.17
CA TRP A 88 -5.30 -7.41 6.21
C TRP A 88 -6.49 -7.23 5.26
N ASP A 89 -7.68 -6.95 5.80
CA ASP A 89 -8.89 -6.77 5.01
C ASP A 89 -8.76 -5.58 4.05
N ASP A 90 -8.17 -4.46 4.52
CA ASP A 90 -7.91 -3.29 3.71
C ASP A 90 -6.91 -3.58 2.57
N ILE A 91 -5.85 -4.36 2.82
CA ILE A 91 -4.89 -4.77 1.80
C ILE A 91 -5.55 -5.67 0.75
N VAL A 92 -6.24 -6.72 1.18
CA VAL A 92 -6.89 -7.66 0.26
C VAL A 92 -7.91 -6.93 -0.60
N GLY A 93 -8.79 -6.13 0.01
CA GLY A 93 -9.79 -5.35 -0.71
C GLY A 93 -9.18 -4.33 -1.68
N SER A 94 -8.07 -3.68 -1.30
CA SER A 94 -7.40 -2.72 -2.19
C SER A 94 -6.78 -3.42 -3.39
N ILE A 95 -5.99 -4.48 -3.15
CA ILE A 95 -5.31 -5.21 -4.22
C ILE A 95 -6.32 -5.92 -5.15
N ASP A 96 -7.42 -6.45 -4.61
CA ASP A 96 -8.49 -7.01 -5.43
C ASP A 96 -9.22 -5.96 -6.28
N GLY A 97 -9.30 -4.72 -5.78
CA GLY A 97 -9.78 -3.54 -6.49
C GLY A 97 -8.78 -2.90 -7.46
N GLY A 98 -7.56 -3.42 -7.57
CA GLY A 98 -6.50 -2.85 -8.42
C GLY A 98 -5.71 -1.70 -7.78
N ASN A 99 -5.93 -1.43 -6.49
CA ASN A 99 -5.34 -0.32 -5.75
C ASN A 99 -4.18 -0.81 -4.87
N ALA A 100 -2.96 -0.34 -5.14
CA ALA A 100 -1.83 -0.58 -4.25
C ALA A 100 -2.01 0.16 -2.92
N VAL A 101 -1.44 -0.36 -1.83
CA VAL A 101 -1.45 0.29 -0.50
C VAL A 101 -0.10 0.96 -0.29
N VAL A 102 -0.07 2.18 0.26
CA VAL A 102 1.19 2.82 0.68
C VAL A 102 1.25 2.84 2.20
N ALA A 103 2.38 2.40 2.77
CA ALA A 103 2.58 2.33 4.21
C ALA A 103 3.66 3.31 4.66
N ASN A 104 3.38 4.09 5.70
CA ASN A 104 4.38 4.82 6.47
C ASN A 104 4.88 3.89 7.58
N ILE A 105 6.19 3.68 7.66
CA ILE A 105 6.79 2.77 8.63
C ILE A 105 7.83 3.45 9.51
N VAL A 106 7.98 2.89 10.72
CA VAL A 106 9.12 3.12 11.58
C VAL A 106 9.67 1.78 12.08
N ALA A 107 10.92 1.48 11.73
CA ALA A 107 11.58 0.25 12.12
C ALA A 107 12.70 0.54 13.13
N PRO A 108 12.47 0.33 14.45
CA PRO A 108 13.56 0.42 15.43
C PRO A 108 14.65 -0.65 15.18
N PRO A 109 15.85 -0.50 15.75
CA PRO A 109 16.94 -1.48 15.62
C PRO A 109 16.46 -2.93 15.84
N GLY A 110 16.78 -3.80 14.88
CA GLY A 110 16.36 -5.21 14.86
C GLY A 110 14.99 -5.49 14.22
N ASN A 111 14.19 -4.47 13.91
CA ASN A 111 12.87 -4.61 13.28
C ASN A 111 12.86 -4.20 11.80
N GLN A 112 14.00 -4.05 11.13
CA GLN A 112 14.06 -3.56 9.76
C GLN A 112 13.42 -4.51 8.73
N PRO A 113 13.00 -3.99 7.56
CA PRO A 113 12.80 -4.80 6.36
C PRO A 113 14.13 -5.45 5.89
N PRO A 114 14.07 -6.46 5.00
CA PRO A 114 15.26 -7.07 4.41
C PRO A 114 16.18 -6.03 3.72
N GLY A 115 17.50 -6.21 3.82
CA GLY A 115 18.49 -5.37 3.14
C GLY A 115 18.92 -4.10 3.91
N TYR A 116 18.15 -3.67 4.91
CA TYR A 116 18.46 -2.48 5.71
C TYR A 116 19.47 -2.76 6.84
N PRO A 117 20.25 -1.73 7.25
CA PRO A 117 21.13 -1.83 8.40
C PRO A 117 20.33 -2.01 9.70
N SER A 118 20.67 -3.05 10.47
CA SER A 118 19.89 -3.46 11.65
C SER A 118 20.12 -2.62 12.91
N ASN A 119 21.10 -1.71 12.90
CA ASN A 119 21.57 -0.96 14.06
C ASN A 119 21.02 0.47 14.17
N GLN A 120 20.06 0.86 13.33
CA GLN A 120 19.49 2.20 13.32
C GLN A 120 17.98 2.20 13.08
N THR A 121 17.29 3.23 13.55
CA THR A 121 15.87 3.41 13.24
C THR A 121 15.69 3.83 11.79
N ILE A 122 14.82 3.13 11.07
CA ILE A 122 14.45 3.46 9.69
C ILE A 122 13.06 4.10 9.68
N TRP A 123 12.96 5.30 9.13
CA TRP A 123 11.70 5.97 8.80
C TRP A 123 11.54 5.91 7.30
N HIS A 124 10.42 5.39 6.82
CA HIS A 124 10.30 5.07 5.40
C HIS A 124 8.85 4.97 4.93
N TYR A 125 8.68 5.07 3.61
CA TYR A 125 7.45 4.72 2.92
C TYR A 125 7.75 3.66 1.86
N PHE A 126 6.88 2.66 1.73
CA PHE A 126 6.92 1.71 0.62
C PHE A 126 5.52 1.39 0.11
N ALA A 127 5.45 0.86 -1.11
CA ALA A 127 4.21 0.38 -1.70
C ALA A 127 4.04 -1.12 -1.43
N ILE A 128 2.82 -1.52 -1.11
CA ILE A 128 2.36 -2.90 -1.05
C ILE A 128 1.52 -3.13 -2.31
N VAL A 129 1.99 -4.03 -3.15
CA VAL A 129 1.45 -4.27 -4.50
C VAL A 129 0.89 -5.67 -4.66
N GLY A 130 0.88 -6.48 -3.60
CA GLY A 130 0.31 -7.81 -3.64
C GLY A 130 0.16 -8.47 -2.28
N TYR A 131 -0.48 -9.64 -2.27
CA TYR A 131 -0.64 -10.49 -1.09
C TYR A 131 -0.67 -11.98 -1.47
N ASP A 132 -0.45 -12.81 -0.45
CA ASP A 132 -0.67 -14.27 -0.46
C ASP A 132 -1.56 -14.62 0.74
N ASP A 133 -2.77 -15.11 0.46
CA ASP A 133 -3.77 -15.46 1.48
C ASP A 133 -3.41 -16.72 2.29
N HIS A 134 -2.58 -17.61 1.74
CA HIS A 134 -2.20 -18.86 2.37
C HIS A 134 -1.16 -18.62 3.46
N THR A 135 -0.16 -17.78 3.16
CA THR A 135 0.90 -17.43 4.12
C THR A 135 0.60 -16.17 4.93
N ARG A 136 -0.48 -15.44 4.61
CA ARG A 136 -0.79 -14.11 5.14
C ARG A 136 0.41 -13.17 5.02
N ALA A 137 0.96 -13.09 3.82
CA ALA A 137 2.08 -12.25 3.48
C ALA A 137 1.68 -11.17 2.46
N VAL A 138 2.47 -10.10 2.42
CA VAL A 138 2.33 -8.99 1.48
C VAL A 138 3.56 -8.88 0.59
N TYR A 139 3.35 -8.51 -0.66
CA TYR A 139 4.43 -8.24 -1.60
C TYR A 139 4.69 -6.74 -1.64
N VAL A 140 5.87 -6.34 -1.20
CA VAL A 140 6.32 -4.95 -1.11
C VAL A 140 7.15 -4.61 -2.34
N ALA A 141 6.91 -3.43 -2.91
CA ALA A 141 7.79 -2.74 -3.84
C ALA A 141 8.43 -1.56 -3.08
N ASP A 142 9.73 -1.65 -2.80
CA ASP A 142 10.45 -0.74 -1.92
C ASP A 142 11.34 0.22 -2.75
N PRO A 143 11.01 1.53 -2.79
CA PRO A 143 11.75 2.48 -3.61
C PRO A 143 13.15 2.78 -3.07
N ALA A 144 13.48 2.48 -1.81
CA ALA A 144 14.82 2.77 -1.27
C ALA A 144 15.90 1.81 -1.77
N ARG A 145 15.51 0.62 -2.25
CA ARG A 145 16.41 -0.37 -2.85
C ARG A 145 17.63 -0.72 -1.99
N PHE A 146 17.49 -0.68 -0.66
CA PHE A 146 18.58 -1.01 0.26
C PHE A 146 19.03 -2.46 0.04
N GLY A 147 20.36 -2.65 -0.04
CA GLY A 147 20.94 -3.97 -0.36
C GLY A 147 20.62 -4.47 -1.77
N GLY A 148 20.12 -3.63 -2.67
CA GLY A 148 19.71 -4.01 -4.02
C GLY A 148 18.35 -4.70 -4.11
N LEU A 149 17.56 -4.70 -3.02
CA LEU A 149 16.26 -5.35 -2.97
C LEU A 149 15.16 -4.37 -3.40
N GLU A 150 14.56 -4.66 -4.56
CA GLU A 150 13.46 -3.88 -5.13
C GLU A 150 12.10 -4.36 -4.59
N HIS A 151 11.98 -5.68 -4.41
CA HIS A 151 10.76 -6.31 -3.90
C HIS A 151 11.06 -7.41 -2.89
N TYR A 152 10.12 -7.62 -1.97
CA TYR A 152 10.21 -8.69 -0.99
C TYR A 152 8.85 -9.00 -0.36
N TRP A 153 8.73 -10.21 0.19
CA TRP A 153 7.58 -10.63 0.97
C TRP A 153 7.77 -10.31 2.45
N LEU A 154 6.73 -9.76 3.09
CA LEU A 154 6.65 -9.62 4.54
C LEU A 154 5.43 -10.38 5.07
N SER A 155 5.55 -11.03 6.22
CA SER A 155 4.36 -11.51 6.92
C SER A 155 3.51 -10.32 7.39
N LEU A 156 2.20 -10.51 7.50
CA LEU A 156 1.30 -9.48 8.04
C LEU A 156 1.74 -8.99 9.43
N GLY A 157 2.22 -9.89 10.28
CA GLY A 157 2.72 -9.54 11.61
C GLY A 157 3.93 -8.60 11.54
N LYS A 158 4.87 -8.88 10.63
CA LYS A 158 6.05 -8.04 10.38
C LYS A 158 5.66 -6.69 9.77
N LEU A 159 4.72 -6.66 8.83
CA LEU A 159 4.21 -5.41 8.28
C LEU A 159 3.57 -4.56 9.38
N ALA A 160 2.71 -5.14 10.20
CA ALA A 160 2.00 -4.42 11.26
C ALA A 160 2.97 -3.85 12.32
N SER A 161 4.06 -4.57 12.63
CA SER A 161 5.11 -4.07 13.54
C SER A 161 5.97 -2.97 12.93
N LEU A 162 6.00 -2.83 11.61
CA LEU A 162 6.68 -1.74 10.91
C LEU A 162 5.79 -0.49 10.84
N ILE A 163 4.47 -0.66 10.65
CA ILE A 163 3.54 0.46 10.49
C ILE A 163 3.30 1.18 11.82
N THR A 164 3.20 0.49 12.96
CA THR A 164 2.91 1.16 14.23
C THR A 164 4.03 2.11 14.67
N PRO A 165 3.75 3.32 15.23
CA PRO A 165 2.45 3.94 15.49
C PRO A 165 1.97 4.89 14.36
N LYS A 166 2.40 4.64 13.12
CA LYS A 166 2.06 5.41 11.90
C LYS A 166 0.76 4.90 11.28
N GLY A 167 0.72 4.78 9.96
CA GLY A 167 -0.48 4.43 9.22
C GLY A 167 -0.20 4.08 7.77
N TYR A 168 -1.28 3.76 7.06
CA TYR A 168 -1.27 3.39 5.65
C TYR A 168 -2.42 4.06 4.89
N ALA A 169 -2.26 4.20 3.59
CA ALA A 169 -3.27 4.66 2.64
C ALA A 169 -3.76 3.46 1.83
N ALA A 170 -5.05 3.15 1.93
CA ALA A 170 -5.67 2.00 1.25
C ALA A 170 -6.99 2.41 0.60
N ALA A 171 -7.39 1.74 -0.48
CA ALA A 171 -8.68 1.94 -1.15
C ALA A 171 -9.39 0.59 -1.29
N PRO A 172 -9.92 0.02 -0.19
CA PRO A 172 -10.64 -1.25 -0.24
C PRO A 172 -11.97 -1.06 -0.98
N THR A 173 -11.96 -1.36 -2.26
CA THR A 173 -13.13 -1.38 -3.13
C THR A 173 -13.55 -2.83 -3.36
N ALA A 174 -14.84 -3.06 -3.62
CA ALA A 174 -15.22 -4.36 -4.16
C ALA A 174 -14.48 -4.57 -5.49
N SER A 175 -13.98 -5.78 -5.75
CA SER A 175 -13.26 -6.04 -6.99
C SER A 175 -14.12 -5.68 -8.21
N ALA A 176 -13.49 -5.16 -9.27
CA ALA A 176 -14.17 -4.95 -10.55
C ALA A 176 -14.83 -6.25 -11.05
N ASP A 177 -14.22 -7.40 -10.74
CA ASP A 177 -14.80 -8.72 -11.01
C ASP A 177 -16.10 -8.97 -10.23
N ALA A 178 -16.21 -8.51 -8.97
CA ALA A 178 -17.45 -8.64 -8.19
C ALA A 178 -18.59 -7.78 -8.75
N GLU A 179 -18.29 -6.63 -9.36
CA GLU A 179 -19.27 -5.81 -10.07
C GLU A 179 -19.73 -6.50 -11.37
N VAL A 180 -18.79 -7.05 -12.14
CA VAL A 180 -19.08 -7.87 -13.33
C VAL A 180 -19.89 -9.12 -13.00
N TRP A 181 -19.59 -9.83 -11.90
CA TRP A 181 -20.38 -10.97 -11.44
C TRP A 181 -21.79 -10.58 -11.00
N ARG A 182 -21.97 -9.41 -10.37
CA ARG A 182 -23.29 -8.90 -9.99
C ARG A 182 -24.13 -8.57 -11.23
N ASP A 183 -23.54 -7.92 -12.23
CA ASP A 183 -24.22 -7.61 -13.49
C ASP A 183 -24.57 -8.88 -14.27
N ASN A 184 -23.66 -9.86 -14.28
CA ASN A 184 -23.91 -11.16 -14.90
C ASN A 184 -24.99 -11.98 -14.15
N LEU A 185 -25.06 -11.90 -12.81
CA LEU A 185 -26.12 -12.55 -12.03
C LEU A 185 -27.50 -11.93 -12.30
N VAL A 186 -27.58 -10.60 -12.48
CA VAL A 186 -28.82 -9.93 -12.87
C VAL A 186 -29.26 -10.35 -14.28
N GLN A 187 -28.32 -10.57 -15.20
CA GLN A 187 -28.61 -11.08 -16.55
C GLN A 187 -29.00 -12.56 -16.56
N MET A 188 -28.43 -13.39 -15.66
CA MET A 188 -28.74 -14.83 -15.57
C MET A 188 -30.04 -15.13 -14.81
N LEU A 189 -30.44 -14.27 -13.85
CA LEU A 189 -31.66 -14.46 -13.06
C LEU A 189 -32.90 -13.78 -13.67
N GLY A 190 -32.70 -12.91 -14.66
CA GLY A 190 -33.76 -12.15 -15.32
C GLY A 190 -34.45 -11.14 -14.38
N PRO A 191 -35.14 -10.12 -14.92
CA PRO A 191 -35.91 -9.18 -14.12
C PRO A 191 -37.20 -9.86 -13.61
N GLY A 192 -37.16 -10.54 -12.46
CA GLY A 192 -38.35 -11.26 -11.98
C GLY A 192 -38.33 -11.87 -10.59
N GLY A 193 -37.43 -11.47 -9.68
CA GLY A 193 -37.29 -12.08 -8.35
C GLY A 193 -38.01 -11.35 -7.20
N ALA A 194 -39.26 -10.93 -7.37
CA ALA A 194 -40.10 -10.48 -6.25
C ALA A 194 -41.54 -11.01 -6.43
N GLN A 195 -41.87 -12.04 -5.67
CA GLN A 195 -43.21 -12.30 -5.15
C GLN A 195 -43.09 -12.47 -3.64
#